data_AF-A0A559N8V1-F1
#
_entry.id   AF-A0A559N8V1-F1
#
_cell.length_a   1.000
_cell.length_b   1.000
_cell.length_c   1.000
_cell.angle_alpha   90.00
_cell.angle_beta   90.00
_cell.angle_gamma   90.00
#
_symmetry.space_group_name_H-M   'P 1'
#
loop_
_entity.id
_entity.type
_entity.pdbx_description
1 polymer ?
#
loop_
_entity_poly.entity_id
_entity_poly.type
_entity_poly.pdbx_seq_one_letter_code
_entity_poly.pdbx_strand_id
1 'polypeptide(L)'
;MKLYYILIFLFVCFTTKAQEYYIINAESGLNVRKSANVSGKKVAKIPYGVLVKKIEDTAIPLTVYDNGTPVMGKWVKIRYDNYLYLVSKEEQQIQKEGYVFDGYLKQYNNPNLKISTKKINELAYTKIVSKLPKVSHTYKKIGDLDSVKTLLKDKVTWKTIFYDEKYLRDDALESITLANGQKLLLNQESNDYGFTKGWSGYYPDLGILMLEGGHSSDMVIHIKTGESNNTVGNPEYLITSPTGKYRLNGYYGGQECVTYSLQKKIDGKYSYLGKVNPDYDICVFHSFTWVSDTQFVYTLILPEDYAEKTPRLTYYSGEIEDKTPITQQTKNFKAIASLIKTRTLPTIDTTNFDNFSKTNFYKKEAVKVLQLQKIYPNYFKEGYNNKSIASYKLEFSKDFYSLVIVTYKGDHEMESTLINYSLNGKLIDYKTISYDEIAEGWARIESKIDKDKLTITDILWTDDKQEEITYFKIASNGKIIQITK
;
A
#
# COMPACT_ATOMS: atom_id res chain seq x y z
N MET A 1 -5.74 60.11 -43.24
CA MET A 1 -6.36 59.48 -42.05
C MET A 1 -6.51 57.98 -42.29
N LYS A 2 -5.46 57.22 -41.98
CA LYS A 2 -5.47 55.76 -41.92
C LYS A 2 -4.68 55.41 -40.67
N LEU A 3 -5.36 55.26 -39.54
CA LEU A 3 -4.75 54.66 -38.36
C LEU A 3 -5.51 53.37 -38.07
N TYR A 4 -4.76 52.29 -38.23
CA TYR A 4 -5.19 50.92 -38.29
C TYR A 4 -5.76 50.46 -36.95
N TYR A 5 -6.83 49.68 -37.05
CA TYR A 5 -7.25 48.61 -36.15
C TYR A 5 -6.08 48.02 -35.33
N ILE A 6 -5.96 48.41 -34.07
CA ILE A 6 -5.26 47.62 -33.05
C ILE A 6 -6.34 47.06 -32.14
N LEU A 7 -6.94 45.98 -32.65
CA LEU A 7 -7.69 45.00 -31.90
C LEU A 7 -6.64 44.24 -31.07
N ILE A 8 -6.31 44.72 -29.87
CA ILE A 8 -5.54 43.91 -28.92
C ILE A 8 -6.47 42.79 -28.49
N PHE A 9 -6.33 41.69 -29.21
CA PHE A 9 -6.69 40.35 -28.82
C PHE A 9 -5.96 40.08 -27.49
N LEU A 10 -6.58 40.48 -26.39
CA LEU A 10 -6.26 39.99 -25.06
C LEU A 10 -6.64 38.51 -25.08
N PHE A 11 -5.70 37.70 -25.55
CA PHE A 11 -5.65 36.27 -25.34
C PHE A 11 -5.58 36.11 -23.82
N VAL A 12 -6.75 36.13 -23.17
CA VAL A 12 -6.92 35.51 -21.88
C VAL A 12 -6.61 34.04 -22.13
N CYS A 13 -5.35 33.67 -21.92
CA CYS A 13 -4.98 32.30 -21.66
C CYS A 13 -5.78 31.89 -20.43
N PHE A 14 -7.03 31.46 -20.65
CA PHE A 14 -7.68 30.51 -19.78
C PHE A 14 -6.78 29.29 -19.84
N THR A 15 -5.79 29.25 -18.96
CA THR A 15 -5.23 27.98 -18.51
C THR A 15 -6.43 27.27 -17.93
N THR A 16 -7.05 26.41 -18.73
CA THR A 16 -7.99 25.44 -18.24
C THR A 16 -7.19 24.62 -17.26
N LYS A 17 -7.25 24.97 -15.98
CA LYS A 17 -6.67 24.13 -14.94
C LYS A 17 -7.40 22.81 -15.07
N ALA A 18 -6.70 21.81 -15.61
CA ALA A 18 -7.18 20.45 -15.65
C ALA A 18 -7.65 20.11 -14.23
N GLN A 19 -8.80 19.46 -14.11
CA GLN A 19 -9.34 19.13 -12.80
C GLN A 19 -8.35 18.18 -12.10
N GLU A 20 -7.70 18.67 -11.04
CA GLU A 20 -6.73 17.86 -10.31
C GLU A 20 -7.43 17.08 -9.20
N TYR A 21 -7.69 15.81 -9.48
CA TYR A 21 -8.17 14.85 -8.49
C TYR A 21 -7.01 14.25 -7.71
N TYR A 22 -7.22 14.03 -6.42
CA TYR A 22 -6.25 13.46 -5.50
C TYR A 22 -6.91 12.38 -4.64
N ILE A 23 -6.11 11.42 -4.21
CA ILE A 23 -6.47 10.40 -3.23
C ILE A 23 -5.92 10.82 -1.87
N ILE A 24 -6.73 10.70 -0.82
CA ILE A 24 -6.25 10.84 0.56
C ILE A 24 -5.27 9.72 0.88
N ASN A 25 -4.01 10.09 1.14
CA ASN A 25 -2.91 9.16 1.37
C ASN A 25 -2.44 9.12 2.85
N ALA A 26 -3.27 9.57 3.79
CA ALA A 26 -3.05 9.41 5.23
C ALA A 26 -3.78 8.17 5.74
N GLU A 27 -3.08 7.14 6.24
CA GLU A 27 -3.70 5.90 6.76
C GLU A 27 -4.66 6.16 7.93
N SER A 28 -4.43 7.23 8.69
CA SER A 28 -5.33 7.67 9.76
C SER A 28 -6.59 8.38 9.27
N GLY A 29 -6.74 8.62 7.97
CA GLY A 29 -7.63 9.64 7.40
C GLY A 29 -7.09 11.06 7.62
N LEU A 30 -7.60 12.02 6.84
CA LEU A 30 -7.15 13.40 6.79
C LEU A 30 -8.21 14.35 7.34
N ASN A 31 -7.83 15.16 8.34
CA ASN A 31 -8.73 16.16 8.91
C ASN A 31 -8.96 17.31 7.92
N VAL A 32 -10.22 17.70 7.73
CA VAL A 32 -10.62 18.88 7.00
C VAL A 32 -10.93 20.00 7.98
N ARG A 33 -10.45 21.21 7.69
CA ARG A 33 -10.63 22.39 8.54
C ARG A 33 -11.34 23.52 7.81
N LYS A 34 -12.03 24.37 8.59
CA LYS A 34 -12.72 25.56 8.07
C LYS A 34 -11.74 26.64 7.57
N SER A 35 -10.52 26.67 8.12
CA SER A 35 -9.46 27.60 7.72
C SER A 35 -8.13 26.86 7.51
N ALA A 36 -7.25 27.43 6.68
CA ALA A 36 -5.93 26.90 6.34
C ALA A 36 -4.90 27.06 7.48
N ASN A 37 -5.20 26.54 8.67
CA ASN A 37 -4.28 26.54 9.80
C ASN A 37 -4.61 25.41 10.80
N VAL A 38 -3.62 25.02 11.62
CA VAL A 38 -3.73 23.87 12.54
C VAL A 38 -4.71 24.11 13.70
N SER A 39 -4.98 25.36 14.07
CA SER A 39 -5.96 25.73 15.09
C SER A 39 -7.39 25.86 14.54
N GLY A 40 -7.57 25.82 13.22
CA GLY A 40 -8.85 25.99 12.55
C GLY A 40 -9.82 24.89 12.92
N LYS A 41 -11.10 25.25 13.10
CA LYS A 41 -12.15 24.28 13.47
C LYS A 41 -12.15 23.09 12.50
N LYS A 42 -12.04 21.87 13.04
CA LYS A 42 -12.21 20.64 12.26
C LYS A 42 -13.68 20.53 11.86
N VAL A 43 -13.93 20.31 10.57
CA VAL A 43 -15.29 20.23 9.99
C VAL A 43 -15.61 18.83 9.46
N ALA A 44 -14.59 18.05 9.13
CA ALA A 44 -14.73 16.66 8.72
C ALA A 44 -13.40 15.91 8.91
N LYS A 45 -13.43 14.59 8.73
CA LYS A 45 -12.24 13.76 8.58
C LYS A 45 -12.47 12.80 7.42
N ILE A 46 -11.72 12.98 6.33
CA ILE A 46 -11.88 12.18 5.12
C ILE A 46 -11.05 10.89 5.28
N PRO A 47 -11.65 9.71 5.05
CA PRO A 47 -10.95 8.43 5.15
C PRO A 47 -9.80 8.26 4.13
N TYR A 48 -8.90 7.32 4.41
CA TYR A 48 -7.81 6.94 3.50
C TYR A 48 -8.36 6.34 2.20
N GLY A 49 -7.70 6.59 1.08
CA GLY A 49 -8.07 6.04 -0.24
C GLY A 49 -9.18 6.80 -0.96
N VAL A 50 -9.74 7.82 -0.33
CA VAL A 50 -10.87 8.57 -0.86
C VAL A 50 -10.44 9.60 -1.90
N LEU A 51 -11.20 9.69 -3.01
CA LEU A 51 -11.00 10.67 -4.08
C LEU A 51 -11.56 12.04 -3.67
N VAL A 52 -10.76 13.08 -3.82
CA VAL A 52 -11.10 14.48 -3.59
C VAL A 52 -10.66 15.34 -4.77
N LYS A 53 -11.33 16.47 -4.98
CA LYS A 53 -10.94 17.46 -5.99
C LYS A 53 -10.17 18.59 -5.32
N LYS A 54 -8.93 18.87 -5.73
CA LYS A 54 -8.23 20.08 -5.29
C LYS A 54 -8.78 21.27 -6.07
N ILE A 55 -9.23 22.30 -5.35
CA ILE A 55 -9.84 23.50 -5.95
C ILE A 55 -8.97 24.75 -5.76
N GLU A 56 -8.07 24.76 -4.77
CA GLU A 56 -7.18 25.89 -4.50
C GLU A 56 -5.86 25.43 -3.87
N ASP A 57 -4.75 25.98 -4.33
CA ASP A 57 -3.46 25.90 -3.64
C ASP A 57 -3.31 27.12 -2.73
N THR A 58 -3.02 26.93 -1.44
CA THR A 58 -2.63 28.06 -0.58
C THR A 58 -1.10 28.14 -0.51
N ALA A 59 -0.54 29.33 -0.30
CA ALA A 59 0.90 29.52 -0.11
C ALA A 59 1.34 29.32 1.36
N ILE A 60 0.52 28.66 2.18
CA ILE A 60 0.74 28.52 3.63
C ILE A 60 1.41 27.16 3.90
N PRO A 61 2.72 27.11 4.18
CA PRO A 61 3.44 25.87 4.42
C PRO A 61 3.01 25.23 5.74
N LEU A 62 3.16 23.90 5.83
CA LEU A 62 3.01 23.14 7.06
C LEU A 62 4.03 21.99 7.05
N THR A 63 4.58 21.69 8.23
CA THR A 63 5.37 20.49 8.47
C THR A 63 4.68 19.67 9.55
N VAL A 64 4.43 18.40 9.27
CA VAL A 64 3.87 17.43 10.21
C VAL A 64 4.92 16.36 10.48
N TYR A 65 5.10 15.97 11.74
CA TYR A 65 5.99 14.86 12.09
C TYR A 65 5.17 13.57 12.19
N ASP A 66 5.38 12.67 11.23
CA ASP A 66 4.76 11.34 11.21
C ASP A 66 5.78 10.31 11.69
N ASN A 67 5.54 9.73 12.88
CA ASN A 67 6.48 8.81 13.54
C ASN A 67 7.92 9.37 13.59
N GLY A 68 8.06 10.67 13.90
CA GLY A 68 9.33 11.38 13.96
C GLY A 68 9.93 11.79 12.61
N THR A 69 9.31 11.42 11.48
CA THR A 69 9.74 11.84 10.14
C THR A 69 9.02 13.12 9.72
N PRO A 70 9.72 14.19 9.31
CA PRO A 70 9.07 15.40 8.83
C PRO A 70 8.44 15.16 7.44
N VAL A 71 7.14 15.40 7.35
CA VAL A 71 6.37 15.50 6.11
C VAL A 71 6.11 16.98 5.86
N MET A 72 6.70 17.53 4.81
CA MET A 72 6.57 18.92 4.42
C MET A 72 5.51 19.07 3.32
N GLY A 73 4.80 20.19 3.34
CA GLY A 73 3.81 20.55 2.33
C GLY A 73 3.20 21.90 2.65
N LYS A 74 1.94 22.08 2.29
CA LYS A 74 1.16 23.30 2.46
C LYS A 74 -0.33 22.99 2.64
N TRP A 75 -1.07 23.99 3.08
CA TRP A 75 -2.52 23.91 3.08
C TRP A 75 -3.06 24.02 1.65
N VAL A 76 -4.09 23.24 1.34
CA VAL A 76 -4.84 23.35 0.09
C VAL A 76 -6.32 23.27 0.38
N LYS A 77 -7.13 23.92 -0.46
CA LYS A 77 -8.58 23.80 -0.40
C LYS A 77 -9.02 22.67 -1.32
N ILE A 78 -9.86 21.79 -0.77
CA ILE A 78 -10.43 20.66 -1.50
C ILE A 78 -11.96 20.77 -1.52
N ARG A 79 -12.56 20.18 -2.55
CA ARG A 79 -13.95 19.80 -2.61
C ARG A 79 -14.06 18.29 -2.45
N TYR A 80 -15.00 17.87 -1.62
CA TYR A 80 -15.27 16.48 -1.31
C TYR A 80 -16.77 16.28 -1.12
N ASP A 81 -17.26 15.10 -1.48
CA ASP A 81 -18.62 14.70 -1.16
C ASP A 81 -18.68 14.24 0.30
N ASN A 82 -19.81 14.46 0.97
CA ASN A 82 -20.04 13.81 2.26
C ASN A 82 -20.13 12.29 2.02
N TYR A 83 -19.07 11.56 2.40
CA TYR A 83 -18.93 10.14 2.08
C TYR A 83 -19.96 9.28 2.82
N LEU A 84 -20.35 8.18 2.17
CA LEU A 84 -21.33 7.17 2.61
C LEU A 84 -21.06 6.60 4.03
N TYR A 85 -19.82 6.73 4.50
CA TYR A 85 -19.37 6.33 5.81
C TYR A 85 -18.78 7.54 6.54
N LEU A 86 -19.34 7.80 7.71
CA LEU A 86 -19.21 9.05 8.43
C LEU A 86 -18.04 9.02 9.42
N VAL A 87 -17.25 10.10 9.39
CA VAL A 87 -16.77 10.77 10.61
C VAL A 87 -17.52 12.11 10.79
N SER A 88 -18.67 12.27 10.11
CA SER A 88 -19.53 13.47 10.10
C SER A 88 -20.91 13.13 10.69
N LYS A 89 -21.72 14.10 11.09
CA LYS A 89 -23.09 13.86 11.62
C LYS A 89 -24.19 14.07 10.57
N GLU A 90 -23.82 14.26 9.31
CA GLU A 90 -24.77 14.65 8.26
C GLU A 90 -25.32 13.44 7.51
N GLU A 91 -26.65 13.40 7.37
CA GLU A 91 -27.39 12.26 6.84
C GLU A 91 -27.46 12.25 5.30
N GLN A 92 -27.36 13.41 4.66
CA GLN A 92 -27.44 13.56 3.19
C GLN A 92 -26.07 13.73 2.53
N GLN A 93 -25.96 13.25 1.29
CA GLN A 93 -24.81 13.52 0.42
C GLN A 93 -24.82 15.00 0.00
N ILE A 94 -23.82 15.76 0.44
CA ILE A 94 -23.66 17.16 0.09
C ILE A 94 -22.21 17.40 -0.30
N GLN A 95 -21.99 18.14 -1.37
CA GLN A 95 -20.65 18.64 -1.72
C GLN A 95 -20.20 19.68 -0.72
N LYS A 96 -19.06 19.43 -0.09
CA LYS A 96 -18.43 20.32 0.88
C LYS A 96 -17.06 20.76 0.44
N GLU A 97 -16.64 21.88 1.01
CA GLU A 97 -15.30 22.41 0.84
C GLU A 97 -14.61 22.61 2.18
N GLY A 98 -13.29 22.56 2.16
CA GLY A 98 -12.47 22.86 3.33
C GLY A 98 -10.99 22.69 3.05
N TYR A 99 -10.18 22.95 4.07
CA TYR A 99 -8.73 22.96 3.97
C TYR A 99 -8.12 21.70 4.54
N VAL A 100 -7.13 21.15 3.82
CA VAL A 100 -6.35 19.97 4.20
C VAL A 100 -4.86 20.21 3.97
N PHE A 101 -4.02 19.38 4.57
CA PHE A 101 -2.57 19.38 4.34
C PHE A 101 -2.22 18.49 3.14
N ASP A 102 -1.57 19.06 2.12
CA ASP A 102 -1.30 18.36 0.86
C ASP A 102 -0.17 17.32 0.94
N GLY A 103 0.62 17.32 2.01
CA GLY A 103 1.63 16.28 2.25
C GLY A 103 1.05 14.86 2.34
N TYR A 104 -0.28 14.74 2.51
CA TYR A 104 -1.01 13.48 2.46
C TYR A 104 -2.00 13.40 1.29
N LEU A 105 -1.80 14.17 0.22
CA LEU A 105 -2.54 14.02 -1.02
C LEU A 105 -1.67 13.32 -2.06
N LYS A 106 -2.20 12.27 -2.69
CA LYS A 106 -1.56 11.59 -3.82
C LYS A 106 -2.33 11.94 -5.09
N GLN A 107 -1.67 12.45 -6.12
CA GLN A 107 -2.33 12.76 -7.38
C GLN A 107 -2.99 11.49 -7.97
N TYR A 108 -4.25 11.60 -8.39
CA TYR A 108 -5.02 10.47 -8.92
C TYR A 108 -4.39 9.94 -10.21
N ASN A 109 -4.15 10.81 -11.19
CA ASN A 109 -3.42 10.47 -12.40
C ASN A 109 -1.94 10.82 -12.20
N ASN A 110 -1.06 9.81 -12.14
CA ASN A 110 0.38 10.04 -12.04
C ASN A 110 0.95 10.40 -13.43
N PRO A 111 1.44 11.63 -13.67
CA PRO A 111 1.94 12.04 -14.97
C PRO A 111 3.22 11.29 -15.39
N ASN A 112 3.96 10.71 -14.43
CA ASN A 112 5.15 9.92 -14.70
C ASN A 112 4.82 8.48 -15.10
N LEU A 113 3.54 8.14 -15.18
CA LEU A 113 3.11 6.80 -15.53
C LEU A 113 2.20 6.84 -16.73
N LYS A 114 2.56 6.07 -17.75
CA LYS A 114 1.80 5.96 -18.99
C LYS A 114 1.29 4.53 -19.10
N ILE A 115 -0.03 4.40 -19.12
CA ILE A 115 -0.70 3.17 -19.52
C ILE A 115 -1.11 3.37 -20.97
N SER A 116 -0.68 2.46 -21.84
CA SER A 116 -1.03 2.51 -23.26
C SER A 116 -1.72 1.22 -23.64
N THR A 117 -2.74 1.34 -24.49
CA THR A 117 -3.42 0.19 -25.07
C THR A 117 -3.47 0.35 -26.58
N LYS A 118 -3.47 -0.78 -27.30
CA LYS A 118 -3.65 -0.81 -28.75
C LYS A 118 -4.51 -1.99 -29.13
N LYS A 119 -5.38 -1.78 -30.11
CA LYS A 119 -6.15 -2.86 -30.73
C LYS A 119 -5.19 -3.81 -31.46
N ILE A 120 -5.43 -5.11 -31.33
CA ILE A 120 -4.73 -6.18 -32.05
C ILE A 120 -5.75 -7.07 -32.75
N ASN A 121 -5.30 -7.95 -33.64
CA ASN A 121 -6.16 -8.96 -34.24
C ASN A 121 -6.22 -10.23 -33.38
N GLU A 122 -7.22 -11.06 -33.64
CA GLU A 122 -7.45 -12.33 -32.92
C GLU A 122 -6.24 -13.27 -32.99
N LEU A 123 -5.62 -13.42 -34.16
CA LEU A 123 -4.47 -14.30 -34.35
C LEU A 123 -3.29 -13.91 -33.43
N ALA A 124 -3.01 -12.62 -33.32
CA ALA A 124 -1.97 -12.09 -32.43
C ALA A 124 -2.31 -12.34 -30.96
N TYR A 125 -3.57 -12.11 -30.57
CA TYR A 125 -4.05 -12.39 -29.22
C TYR A 125 -3.90 -13.88 -28.87
N THR A 126 -4.39 -14.78 -29.73
CA THR A 126 -4.32 -16.23 -29.52
C THR A 126 -2.88 -16.73 -29.45
N LYS A 127 -1.97 -16.18 -30.26
CA LYS A 127 -0.54 -16.49 -30.20
C LYS A 127 0.12 -16.07 -28.88
N ILE A 128 -0.34 -14.99 -28.25
CA ILE A 128 0.14 -14.56 -26.93
C ILE A 128 -0.41 -15.49 -25.86
N VAL A 129 -1.74 -15.64 -25.80
CA VAL A 129 -2.43 -16.38 -24.72
C VAL A 129 -2.07 -17.86 -24.72
N SER A 130 -1.90 -18.49 -25.89
CA SER A 130 -1.49 -19.91 -26.00
C SER A 130 -0.14 -20.23 -25.35
N LYS A 131 0.72 -19.24 -25.12
CA LYS A 131 2.02 -19.38 -24.46
C LYS A 131 1.97 -19.10 -22.96
N LEU A 132 0.87 -18.54 -22.46
CA LEU A 132 0.76 -18.16 -21.06
C LEU A 132 0.35 -19.37 -20.22
N PRO A 133 0.88 -19.49 -18.99
CA PRO A 133 0.39 -20.49 -18.06
C PRO A 133 -1.08 -20.21 -17.74
N LYS A 134 -1.89 -21.26 -17.63
CA LYS A 134 -3.25 -21.14 -17.10
C LYS A 134 -3.14 -20.84 -15.61
N VAL A 135 -3.39 -19.60 -15.22
CA VAL A 135 -3.41 -19.18 -13.81
C VAL A 135 -4.84 -18.80 -13.45
N SER A 136 -5.44 -19.55 -12.53
CA SER A 136 -6.67 -19.16 -11.85
C SER A 136 -6.30 -18.81 -10.42
N HIS A 137 -6.60 -17.59 -10.00
CA HIS A 137 -6.44 -17.18 -8.62
C HIS A 137 -7.83 -16.83 -8.08
N THR A 138 -8.27 -17.60 -7.09
CA THR A 138 -9.51 -17.32 -6.36
C THR A 138 -9.15 -17.02 -4.91
N TYR A 139 -9.68 -15.92 -4.39
CA TYR A 139 -9.55 -15.59 -2.99
C TYR A 139 -10.61 -16.35 -2.20
N LYS A 140 -10.25 -16.84 -1.01
CA LYS A 140 -11.21 -17.51 -0.13
C LYS A 140 -12.31 -16.53 0.27
N LYS A 141 -13.55 -16.82 -0.15
CA LYS A 141 -14.78 -16.07 0.20
C LYS A 141 -15.54 -16.80 1.29
N ILE A 142 -15.92 -16.09 2.34
CA ILE A 142 -16.88 -16.52 3.35
C ILE A 142 -18.19 -15.82 3.04
N GLY A 143 -19.09 -16.52 2.36
CA GLY A 143 -20.36 -15.98 1.83
C GLY A 143 -21.59 -16.21 2.71
N ASP A 144 -21.39 -16.64 3.95
CA ASP A 144 -22.45 -16.88 4.94
C ASP A 144 -22.46 -15.78 6.01
N LEU A 145 -23.62 -15.16 6.24
CA LEU A 145 -23.74 -13.98 7.12
C LEU A 145 -23.40 -14.31 8.57
N ASP A 146 -23.85 -15.45 9.10
CA ASP A 146 -23.59 -15.83 10.50
C ASP A 146 -22.11 -16.10 10.75
N SER A 147 -21.46 -16.75 9.80
CA SER A 147 -20.00 -16.94 9.82
C SER A 147 -19.26 -15.61 9.77
N VAL A 148 -19.70 -14.66 8.94
CA VAL A 148 -19.12 -13.32 8.85
C VAL A 148 -19.32 -12.55 10.15
N LYS A 149 -20.53 -12.55 10.71
CA LYS A 149 -20.86 -11.95 12.02
C LYS A 149 -19.96 -12.51 13.12
N THR A 150 -19.78 -13.82 13.16
CA THR A 150 -18.94 -14.50 14.15
C THR A 150 -17.47 -14.10 14.04
N LEU A 151 -16.93 -14.10 12.83
CA LEU A 151 -15.51 -13.77 12.58
C LEU A 151 -15.20 -12.30 12.80
N LEU A 152 -16.17 -11.42 12.54
CA LEU A 152 -16.01 -9.97 12.62
C LEU A 152 -16.63 -9.34 13.86
N LYS A 153 -17.08 -10.14 14.86
CA LYS A 153 -17.79 -9.66 16.05
C LYS A 153 -17.08 -8.55 16.83
N ASP A 154 -15.74 -8.57 16.86
CA ASP A 154 -14.92 -7.59 17.58
C ASP A 154 -14.59 -6.34 16.74
N LYS A 155 -15.04 -6.32 15.48
CA LYS A 155 -14.71 -5.28 14.49
C LYS A 155 -15.92 -4.63 13.87
N VAL A 156 -17.03 -5.35 13.74
CA VAL A 156 -18.21 -4.93 13.01
C VAL A 156 -19.42 -4.97 13.93
N THR A 157 -20.13 -3.85 14.00
CA THR A 157 -21.44 -3.77 14.64
C THR A 157 -22.49 -3.74 13.54
N TRP A 158 -23.48 -4.63 13.65
CA TRP A 158 -24.60 -4.75 12.72
C TRP A 158 -25.78 -3.94 13.24
N LYS A 159 -26.50 -3.28 12.34
CA LYS A 159 -27.66 -2.46 12.70
C LYS A 159 -28.83 -3.38 13.03
N THR A 160 -29.43 -3.18 14.20
CA THR A 160 -30.56 -3.98 14.69
C THR A 160 -31.82 -3.15 14.92
N ILE A 161 -31.70 -1.81 14.94
CA ILE A 161 -32.79 -0.88 15.18
C ILE A 161 -32.96 0.00 13.95
N PHE A 162 -34.18 0.03 13.41
CA PHE A 162 -34.59 0.87 12.28
C PHE A 162 -35.78 1.73 12.70
N TYR A 163 -35.94 2.89 12.06
CA TYR A 163 -37.00 3.85 12.39
C TYR A 163 -38.42 3.30 12.10
N ASP A 164 -38.53 2.44 11.09
CA ASP A 164 -39.78 1.76 10.72
C ASP A 164 -39.51 0.24 10.66
N GLU A 165 -40.36 -0.53 11.33
CA GLU A 165 -40.30 -1.99 11.43
C GLU A 165 -40.27 -2.67 10.05
N LYS A 166 -40.79 -2.03 9.01
CA LYS A 166 -40.75 -2.52 7.63
C LYS A 166 -39.34 -2.60 7.04
N TYR A 167 -38.38 -1.89 7.61
CA TYR A 167 -36.97 -1.93 7.20
C TYR A 167 -36.10 -2.79 8.13
N LEU A 168 -36.71 -3.53 9.07
CA LEU A 168 -35.97 -4.47 9.91
C LEU A 168 -35.26 -5.50 9.03
N ARG A 169 -33.94 -5.48 9.12
CA ARG A 169 -33.03 -6.37 8.41
C ARG A 169 -31.80 -6.61 9.28
N ASP A 170 -31.25 -7.81 9.26
CA ASP A 170 -30.17 -8.23 10.16
C ASP A 170 -28.78 -8.19 9.50
N ASP A 171 -28.73 -7.75 8.25
CA ASP A 171 -27.62 -7.81 7.32
C ASP A 171 -27.01 -6.42 7.03
N ALA A 172 -27.53 -5.36 7.65
CA ALA A 172 -27.04 -4.01 7.50
C ALA A 172 -25.94 -3.68 8.52
N LEU A 173 -24.98 -2.86 8.11
CA LEU A 173 -23.89 -2.42 8.98
C LEU A 173 -24.26 -1.14 9.75
N GLU A 174 -23.93 -1.10 11.04
CA GLU A 174 -23.96 0.12 11.83
C GLU A 174 -22.56 0.77 11.86
N SER A 175 -21.52 -0.02 12.14
CA SER A 175 -20.17 0.53 12.26
C SER A 175 -19.06 -0.50 12.11
N ILE A 176 -17.85 0.00 11.84
CA ILE A 176 -16.61 -0.79 11.78
C ILE A 176 -15.52 -0.12 12.62
N THR A 177 -14.90 -0.86 13.54
CA THR A 177 -13.73 -0.43 14.30
C THR A 177 -12.44 -0.86 13.61
N LEU A 178 -11.72 0.12 13.05
CA LEU A 178 -10.48 -0.06 12.32
C LEU A 178 -9.30 -0.44 13.23
N ALA A 179 -8.19 -0.86 12.63
CA ALA A 179 -6.99 -1.27 13.38
C ALA A 179 -6.34 -0.12 14.15
N ASN A 180 -6.55 1.13 13.72
CA ASN A 180 -6.08 2.34 14.39
C ASN A 180 -7.05 2.85 15.48
N GLY A 181 -8.10 2.08 15.81
CA GLY A 181 -9.13 2.45 16.79
C GLY A 181 -10.21 3.40 16.27
N GLN A 182 -10.10 3.91 15.04
CA GLN A 182 -11.15 4.74 14.45
C GLN A 182 -12.41 3.91 14.21
N LYS A 183 -13.56 4.45 14.61
CA LYS A 183 -14.88 3.88 14.30
C LYS A 183 -15.44 4.55 13.04
N LEU A 184 -15.68 3.77 12.00
CA LEU A 184 -16.45 4.19 10.82
C LEU A 184 -17.93 3.93 11.10
N LEU A 185 -18.76 4.97 10.96
CA LEU A 185 -20.21 4.84 11.09
C LEU A 185 -20.84 4.75 9.71
N LEU A 186 -21.77 3.83 9.50
CA LEU A 186 -22.47 3.69 8.23
C LEU A 186 -23.91 4.18 8.39
N ASN A 187 -24.28 5.19 7.61
CA ASN A 187 -25.66 5.65 7.59
C ASN A 187 -26.49 4.75 6.67
N GLN A 188 -27.41 4.00 7.25
CA GLN A 188 -28.34 3.12 6.53
C GLN A 188 -29.66 3.83 6.14
N GLU A 189 -29.85 5.09 6.51
CA GLU A 189 -31.05 5.85 6.12
C GLU A 189 -30.91 6.47 4.74
N SER A 190 -29.69 6.84 4.35
CA SER A 190 -29.37 7.35 3.01
C SER A 190 -28.74 6.32 2.09
N ASN A 191 -28.48 5.10 2.58
CA ASN A 191 -27.85 4.03 1.82
C ASN A 191 -28.57 2.71 2.02
N ASP A 192 -28.71 1.96 0.95
CA ASP A 192 -29.26 0.61 0.96
C ASP A 192 -28.12 -0.40 0.75
N TYR A 193 -27.26 -0.56 1.77
CA TYR A 193 -26.16 -1.53 1.74
C TYR A 193 -26.41 -2.65 2.73
N GLY A 194 -26.33 -3.89 2.27
CA GLY A 194 -26.43 -5.05 3.15
C GLY A 194 -25.87 -6.32 2.56
N PHE A 195 -25.99 -7.38 3.34
CA PHE A 195 -25.45 -8.68 2.99
C PHE A 195 -26.45 -9.49 2.17
N THR A 196 -26.14 -9.66 0.89
CA THR A 196 -26.90 -10.56 0.01
C THR A 196 -26.18 -11.89 -0.17
N LYS A 197 -26.86 -12.99 0.13
CA LYS A 197 -26.32 -14.35 -0.04
C LYS A 197 -25.88 -14.61 -1.49
N GLY A 198 -24.69 -15.17 -1.66
CA GLY A 198 -24.10 -15.46 -2.98
C GLY A 198 -23.27 -14.29 -3.53
N TRP A 199 -23.75 -13.05 -3.38
CA TRP A 199 -23.05 -11.84 -3.80
C TRP A 199 -22.04 -11.35 -2.77
N SER A 200 -22.49 -11.14 -1.54
CA SER A 200 -21.71 -10.59 -0.43
C SER A 200 -20.77 -11.63 0.18
N GLY A 201 -19.75 -11.15 0.88
CA GLY A 201 -18.85 -12.04 1.60
C GLY A 201 -17.66 -11.34 2.23
N TYR A 202 -17.03 -12.04 3.17
CA TYR A 202 -15.75 -11.63 3.76
C TYR A 202 -14.60 -12.42 3.12
N TYR A 203 -13.53 -11.70 2.76
CA TYR A 203 -12.31 -12.24 2.17
C TYR A 203 -11.17 -12.11 3.19
N PRO A 204 -10.90 -13.13 4.03
CA PRO A 204 -9.99 -13.00 5.17
C PRO A 204 -8.56 -12.67 4.78
N ASP A 205 -8.06 -13.28 3.71
CA ASP A 205 -6.69 -13.09 3.21
C ASP A 205 -6.45 -11.65 2.73
N LEU A 206 -7.51 -10.99 2.28
CA LEU A 206 -7.49 -9.61 1.83
C LEU A 206 -7.95 -8.63 2.91
N GLY A 207 -8.62 -9.10 3.98
CA GLY A 207 -9.26 -8.24 4.97
C GLY A 207 -10.39 -7.37 4.37
N ILE A 208 -11.09 -7.86 3.36
CA ILE A 208 -12.15 -7.10 2.65
C ILE A 208 -13.52 -7.69 2.98
N LEU A 209 -14.45 -6.83 3.41
CA LEU A 209 -15.88 -7.13 3.47
C LEU A 209 -16.55 -6.54 2.23
N MET A 210 -17.27 -7.37 1.49
CA MET A 210 -18.03 -6.99 0.30
C MET A 210 -19.52 -7.17 0.59
N LEU A 211 -20.29 -6.12 0.31
CA LEU A 211 -21.74 -6.03 0.45
C LEU A 211 -22.35 -5.63 -0.88
N GLU A 212 -23.65 -5.88 -1.02
CA GLU A 212 -24.46 -5.38 -2.14
C GLU A 212 -25.10 -4.05 -1.75
N GLY A 213 -25.12 -3.12 -2.70
CA GLY A 213 -25.86 -1.87 -2.62
C GLY A 213 -27.00 -1.77 -3.62
N GLY A 214 -27.68 -0.62 -3.59
CA GLY A 214 -28.70 -0.27 -4.59
C GLY A 214 -28.19 -0.47 -6.02
N HIS A 215 -29.10 -0.95 -6.89
CA HIS A 215 -28.79 -1.38 -8.26
C HIS A 215 -27.66 -2.42 -8.36
N SER A 216 -27.56 -3.31 -7.37
CA SER A 216 -26.51 -4.32 -7.26
C SER A 216 -25.09 -3.77 -7.26
N SER A 217 -24.92 -2.51 -6.83
CA SER A 217 -23.60 -1.90 -6.70
C SER A 217 -22.72 -2.66 -5.70
N ASP A 218 -21.42 -2.68 -5.95
CA ASP A 218 -20.44 -3.18 -5.00
C ASP A 218 -20.28 -2.16 -3.87
N MET A 219 -20.32 -2.61 -2.62
CA MET A 219 -19.84 -1.85 -1.47
C MET A 219 -18.74 -2.65 -0.78
N VAL A 220 -17.49 -2.23 -0.98
CA VAL A 220 -16.33 -2.93 -0.43
C VAL A 220 -15.63 -2.08 0.61
N ILE A 221 -15.23 -2.71 1.71
CA ILE A 221 -14.51 -2.04 2.80
C ILE A 221 -13.39 -2.95 3.30
N HIS A 222 -12.18 -2.40 3.39
CA HIS A 222 -11.09 -3.08 4.09
C HIS A 222 -11.21 -2.88 5.60
N ILE A 223 -11.48 -3.96 6.34
CA ILE A 223 -11.88 -3.90 7.75
C ILE A 223 -10.81 -3.32 8.68
N LYS A 224 -9.54 -3.26 8.25
CA LYS A 224 -8.44 -2.70 9.06
C LYS A 224 -8.15 -1.23 8.76
N THR A 225 -8.33 -0.80 7.52
CA THR A 225 -7.89 0.54 7.04
C THR A 225 -9.05 1.46 6.68
N GLY A 226 -10.24 0.91 6.40
CA GLY A 226 -11.39 1.68 5.97
C GLY A 226 -11.39 2.05 4.49
N GLU A 227 -10.43 1.53 3.72
CA GLU A 227 -10.38 1.73 2.27
C GLU A 227 -11.61 1.16 1.58
N SER A 228 -12.06 1.82 0.51
CA SER A 228 -13.29 1.47 -0.21
C SER A 228 -13.05 1.14 -1.69
N ASN A 229 -14.14 1.07 -2.46
CA ASN A 229 -14.21 0.69 -3.87
C ASN A 229 -13.03 1.16 -4.74
N ASN A 230 -12.67 2.44 -4.66
CA ASN A 230 -11.63 3.03 -5.51
C ASN A 230 -10.22 2.51 -5.23
N THR A 231 -9.95 1.96 -4.04
CA THR A 231 -8.61 1.51 -3.63
C THR A 231 -8.50 0.03 -3.35
N VAL A 232 -9.53 -0.63 -2.82
CA VAL A 232 -9.47 -2.08 -2.60
C VAL A 232 -10.24 -2.89 -3.63
N GLY A 233 -11.34 -2.31 -4.13
CA GLY A 233 -12.25 -2.89 -5.12
C GLY A 233 -12.86 -4.24 -4.73
N ASN A 234 -13.64 -4.80 -5.65
CA ASN A 234 -14.28 -6.10 -5.48
C ASN A 234 -13.27 -7.22 -5.79
N PRO A 235 -13.02 -8.13 -4.81
CA PRO A 235 -12.07 -9.23 -4.95
C PRO A 235 -12.28 -10.13 -6.17
N GLU A 236 -13.50 -10.18 -6.72
CA GLU A 236 -13.83 -10.99 -7.90
C GLU A 236 -13.22 -10.41 -9.20
N TYR A 237 -12.87 -9.12 -9.24
CA TYR A 237 -12.17 -8.49 -10.37
C TYR A 237 -10.65 -8.45 -10.22
N LEU A 238 -10.10 -8.95 -9.10
CA LEU A 238 -8.68 -8.82 -8.80
C LEU A 238 -7.83 -9.83 -9.58
N ILE A 239 -7.03 -9.32 -10.52
CA ILE A 239 -6.09 -10.15 -11.30
C ILE A 239 -4.67 -9.64 -11.10
N THR A 240 -3.85 -10.42 -10.41
CA THR A 240 -2.48 -10.05 -10.02
C THR A 240 -1.47 -10.43 -11.11
N SER A 241 -0.47 -9.58 -11.34
CA SER A 241 0.60 -9.84 -12.30
C SER A 241 1.54 -10.98 -11.84
N PRO A 242 2.37 -11.58 -12.71
CA PRO A 242 3.15 -12.78 -12.39
C PRO A 242 4.02 -12.68 -11.13
N THR A 243 4.62 -11.52 -10.85
CA THR A 243 5.40 -11.32 -9.61
C THR A 243 4.61 -10.61 -8.51
N GLY A 244 3.38 -10.21 -8.78
CA GLY A 244 2.56 -9.38 -7.90
C GLY A 244 2.93 -7.90 -7.89
N LYS A 245 3.83 -7.44 -8.77
CA LYS A 245 4.19 -6.03 -8.86
C LYS A 245 3.00 -5.12 -9.20
N TYR A 246 2.10 -5.59 -10.06
CA TYR A 246 0.88 -4.89 -10.45
C TYR A 246 -0.35 -5.79 -10.28
N ARG A 247 -1.53 -5.16 -10.28
CA ARG A 247 -2.81 -5.85 -10.17
C ARG A 247 -3.89 -5.06 -10.90
N LEU A 248 -4.76 -5.76 -11.62
CA LEU A 248 -6.04 -5.23 -12.08
C LEU A 248 -7.00 -5.19 -10.89
N ASN A 249 -7.68 -4.07 -10.74
CA ASN A 249 -8.76 -3.89 -9.79
C ASN A 249 -10.03 -3.44 -10.51
N GLY A 250 -11.19 -3.74 -9.92
CA GLY A 250 -12.49 -3.35 -10.44
C GLY A 250 -13.53 -3.22 -9.34
N TYR A 251 -14.57 -2.45 -9.59
CA TYR A 251 -15.81 -2.48 -8.81
C TYR A 251 -17.00 -2.05 -9.68
N TYR A 252 -18.16 -2.62 -9.42
CA TYR A 252 -19.40 -2.24 -10.09
C TYR A 252 -20.11 -1.12 -9.33
N GLY A 253 -20.39 0.00 -9.99
CA GLY A 253 -20.99 1.18 -9.36
C GLY A 253 -22.51 1.16 -9.25
N GLY A 254 -23.19 0.14 -9.76
CA GLY A 254 -24.65 0.04 -9.80
C GLY A 254 -25.29 0.58 -11.08
N GLN A 255 -24.51 1.07 -12.04
CA GLN A 255 -25.03 1.49 -13.35
C GLN A 255 -24.08 1.05 -14.44
N GLU A 256 -24.59 0.17 -15.32
CA GLU A 256 -24.03 -0.30 -16.61
C GLU A 256 -22.63 -0.91 -16.59
N CYS A 257 -21.63 -0.21 -16.06
CA CYS A 257 -20.22 -0.51 -16.22
C CYS A 257 -19.48 -0.79 -14.90
N VAL A 258 -18.50 -1.67 -14.99
CA VAL A 258 -17.49 -1.87 -13.95
C VAL A 258 -16.39 -0.83 -14.14
N THR A 259 -16.00 -0.17 -13.06
CA THR A 259 -14.86 0.76 -13.09
C THR A 259 -13.58 -0.02 -12.87
N TYR A 260 -12.72 -0.10 -13.89
CA TYR A 260 -11.43 -0.78 -13.80
C TYR A 260 -10.25 0.16 -13.59
N SER A 261 -9.31 -0.26 -12.76
CA SER A 261 -8.05 0.43 -12.54
C SER A 261 -6.88 -0.53 -12.41
N LEU A 262 -5.69 -0.05 -12.73
CA LEU A 262 -4.45 -0.73 -12.40
C LEU A 262 -3.93 -0.21 -11.06
N GLN A 263 -3.25 -1.10 -10.35
CA GLN A 263 -2.62 -0.80 -9.07
C GLN A 263 -1.18 -1.30 -9.07
N LYS A 264 -0.32 -0.62 -8.32
CA LYS A 264 1.08 -0.99 -8.14
C LYS A 264 1.35 -1.34 -6.68
N LYS A 265 2.05 -2.44 -6.45
CA LYS A 265 2.52 -2.82 -5.12
C LYS A 265 3.73 -1.96 -4.73
N ILE A 266 3.61 -1.21 -3.64
CA ILE A 266 4.66 -0.37 -3.05
C ILE A 266 4.69 -0.69 -1.56
N ASP A 267 5.87 -1.06 -1.04
CA ASP A 267 6.08 -1.42 0.37
C ASP A 267 5.05 -2.43 0.90
N GLY A 268 4.74 -3.45 0.08
CA GLY A 268 3.79 -4.52 0.42
C GLY A 268 2.31 -4.19 0.21
N LYS A 269 1.95 -2.93 -0.12
CA LYS A 269 0.57 -2.49 -0.31
C LYS A 269 0.29 -2.11 -1.75
N TYR A 270 -0.88 -2.49 -2.27
CA TYR A 270 -1.33 -2.01 -3.57
C TYR A 270 -1.83 -0.57 -3.46
N SER A 271 -1.36 0.28 -4.36
CA SER A 271 -1.80 1.67 -4.46
C SER A 271 -2.30 1.95 -5.87
N TYR A 272 -3.37 2.75 -5.98
CA TYR A 272 -3.95 3.15 -7.26
C TYR A 272 -2.87 3.71 -8.21
N LEU A 273 -2.94 3.26 -9.46
CA LEU A 273 -2.01 3.62 -10.53
C LEU A 273 -2.65 4.49 -11.61
N GLY A 274 -3.83 4.09 -12.08
CA GLY A 274 -4.51 4.72 -13.22
C GLY A 274 -5.60 3.81 -13.79
N LYS A 275 -6.42 4.33 -14.70
CA LYS A 275 -7.38 3.53 -15.48
C LYS A 275 -6.65 2.59 -16.44
N VAL A 276 -7.26 1.45 -16.76
CA VAL A 276 -6.70 0.51 -17.75
C VAL A 276 -6.59 1.13 -19.14
N ASN A 277 -7.59 1.93 -19.52
CA ASN A 277 -7.53 2.78 -20.70
C ASN A 277 -7.71 4.25 -20.26
N PRO A 278 -6.78 5.15 -20.62
CA PRO A 278 -6.88 6.56 -20.25
C PRO A 278 -7.92 7.34 -21.09
N ASP A 279 -8.25 6.86 -22.28
CA ASP A 279 -9.05 7.60 -23.27
C ASP A 279 -10.55 7.33 -23.13
N TYR A 280 -10.95 6.17 -22.60
CA TYR A 280 -12.34 5.80 -22.38
C TYR A 280 -12.50 4.79 -21.24
N ASP A 281 -13.70 4.74 -20.66
CA ASP A 281 -14.05 3.76 -19.65
C ASP A 281 -14.34 2.39 -20.28
N ILE A 282 -13.71 1.35 -19.75
CA ILE A 282 -13.97 -0.03 -20.14
C ILE A 282 -15.14 -0.54 -19.30
N CYS A 283 -16.23 -0.93 -19.95
CA CYS A 283 -17.46 -1.30 -19.26
C CYS A 283 -17.37 -2.70 -18.61
N VAL A 284 -17.17 -3.75 -19.42
CA VAL A 284 -17.04 -5.14 -18.96
C VAL A 284 -15.97 -5.84 -19.77
N PHE A 285 -14.98 -6.45 -19.10
CA PHE A 285 -14.05 -7.34 -19.77
C PHE A 285 -14.72 -8.68 -20.06
N HIS A 286 -14.54 -9.19 -21.28
CA HIS A 286 -14.75 -10.61 -21.54
C HIS A 286 -13.59 -11.44 -20.98
N SER A 287 -12.36 -10.93 -21.15
CA SER A 287 -11.17 -11.51 -20.54
C SER A 287 -10.12 -10.43 -20.29
N PHE A 288 -9.29 -10.65 -19.27
CA PHE A 288 -8.08 -9.88 -19.02
C PHE A 288 -6.98 -10.85 -18.56
N THR A 289 -5.76 -10.68 -19.06
CA THR A 289 -4.64 -11.54 -18.68
C THR A 289 -3.32 -10.79 -18.73
N TRP A 290 -2.49 -10.98 -17.69
CA TRP A 290 -1.12 -10.47 -17.68
C TRP A 290 -0.20 -11.34 -18.54
N VAL A 291 0.55 -10.69 -19.43
CA VAL A 291 1.62 -11.31 -20.24
C VAL A 291 2.95 -11.27 -19.48
N SER A 292 3.19 -10.17 -18.77
CA SER A 292 4.31 -9.95 -17.86
C SER A 292 3.85 -9.01 -16.74
N ASP A 293 4.75 -8.52 -15.88
CA ASP A 293 4.35 -7.52 -14.88
C ASP A 293 3.92 -6.18 -15.49
N THR A 294 4.41 -5.84 -16.68
CA THR A 294 4.12 -4.54 -17.30
C THR A 294 3.30 -4.66 -18.56
N GLN A 295 3.00 -5.87 -19.04
CA GLN A 295 2.26 -6.10 -20.28
C GLN A 295 1.05 -6.99 -20.01
N PHE A 296 -0.06 -6.67 -20.67
CA PHE A 296 -1.32 -7.39 -20.53
C PHE A 296 -2.06 -7.45 -21.86
N VAL A 297 -3.02 -8.35 -21.96
CA VAL A 297 -3.97 -8.45 -23.07
C VAL A 297 -5.37 -8.57 -22.52
N TYR A 298 -6.35 -8.08 -23.25
CA TYR A 298 -7.75 -8.16 -22.87
C TYR A 298 -8.67 -8.21 -24.08
N THR A 299 -9.88 -8.70 -23.85
CA THR A 299 -10.95 -8.73 -24.85
C THR A 299 -12.21 -8.07 -24.32
N LEU A 300 -12.90 -7.36 -25.21
CA LEU A 300 -14.20 -6.76 -24.94
C LEU A 300 -15.25 -7.37 -25.87
N ILE A 301 -16.47 -7.51 -25.38
CA ILE A 301 -17.64 -7.81 -26.22
C ILE A 301 -17.99 -6.56 -27.02
N LEU A 302 -18.33 -6.72 -28.30
CA LEU A 302 -18.91 -5.62 -29.07
C LEU A 302 -20.26 -5.23 -28.44
N PRO A 303 -20.54 -3.92 -28.23
CA PRO A 303 -21.76 -3.48 -27.55
C PRO A 303 -23.05 -4.04 -28.16
N GLU A 304 -23.08 -4.20 -29.49
CA GLU A 304 -24.22 -4.78 -30.21
C GLU A 304 -24.45 -6.27 -29.95
N ASP A 305 -23.46 -6.98 -29.36
CA ASP A 305 -23.49 -8.42 -29.14
C ASP A 305 -23.64 -8.79 -27.65
N TYR A 306 -23.93 -7.85 -26.75
CA TYR A 306 -24.03 -8.14 -25.30
C TYR A 306 -25.09 -9.21 -24.94
N ALA A 307 -26.14 -9.35 -25.76
CA ALA A 307 -27.19 -10.36 -25.57
C ALA A 307 -26.91 -11.69 -26.29
N GLU A 308 -25.85 -11.76 -27.10
CA GLU A 308 -25.56 -12.92 -27.94
C GLU A 308 -24.88 -14.03 -27.15
N LYS A 309 -25.24 -15.29 -27.44
CA LYS A 309 -24.60 -16.46 -26.80
C LYS A 309 -23.13 -16.62 -27.18
N THR A 310 -22.77 -16.16 -28.38
CA THR A 310 -21.41 -16.20 -28.93
C THR A 310 -21.04 -14.82 -29.47
N PRO A 311 -20.74 -13.86 -28.59
CA PRO A 311 -20.51 -12.48 -28.98
C PRO A 311 -19.19 -12.35 -29.77
N ARG A 312 -19.16 -11.42 -30.73
CA ARG A 312 -17.90 -11.03 -31.36
C ARG A 312 -17.05 -10.25 -30.37
N LEU A 313 -15.75 -10.51 -30.43
CA LEU A 313 -14.78 -9.92 -29.52
C LEU A 313 -13.89 -8.91 -30.23
N THR A 314 -13.49 -7.88 -29.49
CA THR A 314 -12.40 -6.99 -29.86
C THR A 314 -11.19 -7.24 -28.96
N TYR A 315 -10.01 -7.25 -29.56
CA TYR A 315 -8.78 -7.70 -28.90
C TYR A 315 -7.82 -6.54 -28.71
N TYR A 316 -7.20 -6.48 -27.54
CA TYR A 316 -6.27 -5.41 -27.18
C TYR A 316 -5.02 -5.97 -26.50
N SER A 317 -3.93 -5.25 -26.66
CA SER A 317 -2.73 -5.37 -25.83
C SER A 317 -2.49 -4.06 -25.11
N GLY A 318 -1.96 -4.13 -23.90
CA GLY A 318 -1.59 -2.96 -23.11
C GLY A 318 -0.22 -3.10 -22.46
N GLU A 319 0.36 -1.95 -22.16
CA GLU A 319 1.67 -1.83 -21.52
C GLU A 319 1.68 -0.68 -20.52
N ILE A 320 2.37 -0.92 -19.40
CA ILE A 320 2.63 0.04 -18.34
C ILE A 320 4.07 0.53 -18.49
N GLU A 321 4.22 1.80 -18.83
CA GLU A 321 5.50 2.50 -18.81
C GLU A 321 5.56 3.37 -17.54
N ASP A 322 6.36 2.94 -16.57
CA ASP A 322 6.59 3.68 -15.34
C ASP A 322 7.87 4.51 -15.46
N LYS A 323 7.72 5.78 -15.85
CA LYS A 323 8.82 6.76 -15.91
C LYS A 323 9.08 7.42 -14.57
N THR A 324 8.42 6.98 -13.49
CA THR A 324 8.69 7.52 -12.15
C THR A 324 10.18 7.35 -11.89
N PRO A 325 10.96 8.44 -11.73
CA PRO A 325 12.39 8.34 -11.56
C PRO A 325 12.68 7.46 -10.36
N ILE A 326 13.43 6.37 -10.56
CA ILE A 326 14.01 5.64 -9.44
C ILE A 326 14.89 6.65 -8.72
N THR A 327 14.54 6.99 -7.48
CA THR A 327 15.32 7.96 -6.71
C THR A 327 16.77 7.49 -6.66
N GLN A 328 17.73 8.43 -6.69
CA GLN A 328 19.15 8.09 -6.60
C GLN A 328 19.43 7.20 -5.38
N GLN A 329 18.73 7.45 -4.27
CA GLN A 329 18.71 6.61 -3.08
C GLN A 329 18.36 5.15 -3.39
N THR A 330 17.24 4.91 -4.07
CA THR A 330 16.79 3.55 -4.43
C THR A 330 17.79 2.87 -5.35
N LYS A 331 18.34 3.59 -6.34
CA LYS A 331 19.34 3.06 -7.27
C LYS A 331 20.61 2.62 -6.53
N ASN A 332 21.12 3.47 -5.65
CA ASN A 332 22.29 3.19 -4.82
C ASN A 332 22.03 2.00 -3.88
N PHE A 333 20.85 1.95 -3.24
CA PHE A 333 20.50 0.83 -2.36
C PHE A 333 20.52 -0.50 -3.11
N LYS A 334 19.87 -0.58 -4.28
CA LYS A 334 19.84 -1.81 -5.08
C LYS A 334 21.24 -2.23 -5.53
N ALA A 335 22.10 -1.27 -5.88
CA ALA A 335 23.49 -1.55 -6.24
C ALA A 335 24.28 -2.14 -5.05
N ILE A 336 24.09 -1.62 -3.84
CA ILE A 336 24.70 -2.19 -2.63
C ILE A 336 24.15 -3.60 -2.37
N ALA A 337 22.83 -3.77 -2.36
CA ALA A 337 22.17 -5.04 -2.06
C ALA A 337 22.53 -6.14 -3.07
N SER A 338 22.76 -5.80 -4.35
CA SER A 338 23.15 -6.78 -5.38
C SER A 338 24.56 -7.33 -5.20
N LEU A 339 25.44 -6.61 -4.48
CA LEU A 339 26.82 -7.05 -4.22
C LEU A 339 26.93 -8.00 -3.02
N ILE A 340 25.86 -8.12 -2.22
CA ILE A 340 25.85 -8.93 -1.00
C ILE A 340 25.49 -10.37 -1.37
N LYS A 341 26.33 -11.33 -0.96
CA LYS A 341 26.13 -12.75 -1.23
C LYS A 341 24.89 -13.28 -0.49
N THR A 342 24.04 -14.03 -1.19
CA THR A 342 22.89 -14.73 -0.59
C THR A 342 23.35 -15.96 0.19
N ARG A 343 22.79 -16.18 1.39
CA ARG A 343 22.93 -17.42 2.16
C ARG A 343 21.60 -18.17 2.17
N THR A 344 21.64 -19.50 2.11
CA THR A 344 20.44 -20.34 2.16
C THR A 344 19.90 -20.45 3.59
N LEU A 345 18.58 -20.63 3.70
CA LEU A 345 17.89 -20.93 4.96
C LEU A 345 17.62 -22.45 5.06
N PRO A 346 17.66 -23.06 6.26
CA PRO A 346 17.98 -22.42 7.54
C PRO A 346 19.47 -22.12 7.70
N THR A 347 19.80 -21.18 8.59
CA THR A 347 21.19 -20.79 8.84
C THR A 347 21.44 -20.39 10.29
N ILE A 348 22.72 -20.41 10.68
CA ILE A 348 23.15 -20.00 12.02
C ILE A 348 24.07 -18.78 11.87
N ASP A 349 23.82 -17.77 12.68
CA ASP A 349 24.71 -16.62 12.84
C ASP A 349 25.39 -16.67 14.21
N THR A 350 26.71 -16.84 14.17
CA THR A 350 27.62 -16.87 15.33
C THR A 350 28.75 -15.87 15.13
N THR A 351 28.50 -14.82 14.33
CA THR A 351 29.52 -13.82 13.97
C THR A 351 30.14 -13.21 15.22
N ASN A 352 31.46 -13.29 15.32
CA ASN A 352 32.24 -12.84 16.47
C ASN A 352 33.65 -12.39 16.01
N PHE A 353 34.47 -11.89 16.94
CA PHE A 353 35.81 -11.40 16.61
C PHE A 353 36.75 -12.50 16.08
N ASP A 354 36.54 -13.76 16.48
CA ASP A 354 37.37 -14.90 16.05
C ASP A 354 37.07 -15.35 14.60
N ASN A 355 35.81 -15.26 14.16
CA ASN A 355 35.36 -15.84 12.90
C ASN A 355 34.98 -14.81 11.82
N PHE A 356 35.05 -13.51 12.14
CA PHE A 356 34.76 -12.44 11.20
C PHE A 356 35.81 -11.33 11.22
N SER A 357 36.66 -11.33 10.21
CA SER A 357 37.60 -10.24 9.94
C SER A 357 37.38 -9.69 8.53
N LYS A 358 36.89 -8.45 8.41
CA LYS A 358 36.84 -7.74 7.13
C LYS A 358 37.28 -6.30 7.29
N THR A 359 37.92 -5.77 6.24
CA THR A 359 38.56 -4.44 6.24
C THR A 359 37.87 -3.42 5.33
N ASN A 360 36.99 -3.87 4.42
CA ASN A 360 36.30 -3.01 3.45
C ASN A 360 34.98 -2.46 4.00
N PHE A 361 35.09 -1.63 5.04
CA PHE A 361 33.93 -1.01 5.68
C PHE A 361 33.18 -0.03 4.76
N TYR A 362 31.90 0.13 5.03
CA TYR A 362 31.07 1.09 4.32
C TYR A 362 31.53 2.51 4.58
N LYS A 363 31.65 3.28 3.50
CA LYS A 363 31.83 4.73 3.54
C LYS A 363 30.51 5.42 3.95
N LYS A 364 30.61 6.69 4.34
CA LYS A 364 29.51 7.53 4.81
C LYS A 364 28.28 7.51 3.90
N GLU A 365 28.50 7.46 2.58
CA GLU A 365 27.44 7.42 1.57
C GLU A 365 26.64 6.12 1.66
N ALA A 366 27.31 4.98 1.76
CA ALA A 366 26.66 3.68 1.89
C ALA A 366 25.91 3.54 3.22
N VAL A 367 26.48 4.06 4.32
CA VAL A 367 25.83 4.12 5.65
C VAL A 367 24.52 4.92 5.59
N LYS A 368 24.51 6.07 4.89
CA LYS A 368 23.29 6.87 4.66
C LYS A 368 22.28 6.13 3.78
N VAL A 369 22.74 5.47 2.72
CA VAL A 369 21.86 4.70 1.81
C VAL A 369 21.15 3.57 2.56
N LEU A 370 21.89 2.84 3.39
CA LEU A 370 21.38 1.78 4.27
C LEU A 370 20.67 2.31 5.53
N GLN A 371 20.63 3.62 5.75
CA GLN A 371 19.98 4.24 6.91
C GLN A 371 20.47 3.69 8.27
N LEU A 372 21.73 3.25 8.37
CA LEU A 372 22.26 2.63 9.59
C LEU A 372 22.26 3.60 10.78
N GLN A 373 22.24 4.92 10.53
CA GLN A 373 22.11 5.93 11.58
C GLN A 373 20.76 5.85 12.33
N LYS A 374 19.73 5.21 11.75
CA LYS A 374 18.46 4.97 12.45
C LYS A 374 18.53 3.80 13.43
N ILE A 375 19.50 2.91 13.23
CA ILE A 375 19.78 1.76 14.09
C ILE A 375 20.83 2.15 15.14
N TYR A 376 21.84 2.90 14.72
CA TYR A 376 22.92 3.42 15.56
C TYR A 376 22.96 4.95 15.49
N PRO A 377 22.23 5.66 16.38
CA PRO A 377 22.14 7.13 16.36
C PRO A 377 23.51 7.84 16.45
N ASN A 378 24.45 7.22 17.17
CA ASN A 378 25.81 7.74 17.36
C ASN A 378 26.81 7.29 16.28
N TYR A 379 26.35 6.82 15.12
CA TYR A 379 27.23 6.24 14.08
C TYR A 379 28.45 7.12 13.75
N PHE A 380 28.22 8.41 13.52
CA PHE A 380 29.28 9.38 13.17
C PHE A 380 29.70 10.26 14.35
N LYS A 381 29.25 9.96 15.58
CA LYS A 381 29.65 10.72 16.76
C LYS A 381 31.10 10.37 17.09
N GLU A 382 31.91 11.40 17.32
CA GLU A 382 33.30 11.25 17.74
C GLU A 382 33.38 10.39 19.02
N GLY A 383 34.37 9.49 19.07
CA GLY A 383 34.58 8.55 20.17
C GLY A 383 33.82 7.22 20.07
N TYR A 384 32.80 7.09 19.20
CA TYR A 384 32.07 5.82 19.02
C TYR A 384 32.66 4.91 17.94
N ASN A 385 33.35 5.49 16.94
CA ASN A 385 34.09 4.77 15.88
C ASN A 385 33.34 3.62 15.20
N ASN A 386 32.01 3.76 15.01
CA ASN A 386 31.21 2.70 14.41
C ASN A 386 31.63 2.41 12.96
N LYS A 387 31.84 1.14 12.63
CA LYS A 387 32.20 0.68 11.29
C LYS A 387 31.34 -0.50 10.90
N SER A 388 30.67 -0.42 9.74
CA SER A 388 29.78 -1.49 9.30
C SER A 388 30.16 -2.07 7.96
N ILE A 389 29.79 -3.32 7.74
CA ILE A 389 30.01 -4.04 6.49
C ILE A 389 28.94 -5.12 6.32
N ALA A 390 28.58 -5.47 5.09
CA ALA A 390 27.70 -6.60 4.86
C ALA A 390 28.35 -7.95 5.21
N SER A 391 27.55 -8.80 5.85
CA SER A 391 27.82 -10.22 6.00
C SER A 391 27.22 -10.98 4.81
N TYR A 392 25.89 -11.06 4.74
CA TYR A 392 25.15 -11.82 3.74
C TYR A 392 23.70 -11.29 3.60
N LYS A 393 22.99 -11.79 2.59
CA LYS A 393 21.57 -11.53 2.33
C LYS A 393 20.76 -12.80 2.53
N LEU A 394 19.53 -12.68 3.01
CA LEU A 394 18.56 -13.77 3.16
C LEU A 394 17.34 -13.52 2.28
N GLU A 395 16.71 -14.61 1.82
CA GLU A 395 15.52 -14.57 0.94
C GLU A 395 14.28 -15.10 1.66
N PHE A 396 13.76 -14.33 2.62
CA PHE A 396 12.49 -14.67 3.29
C PHE A 396 11.27 -14.42 2.39
N SER A 397 11.31 -13.36 1.58
CA SER A 397 10.20 -12.91 0.75
C SER A 397 10.70 -12.21 -0.52
N LYS A 398 9.86 -12.18 -1.56
CA LYS A 398 10.07 -11.36 -2.76
C LYS A 398 9.63 -9.90 -2.57
N ASP A 399 8.94 -9.61 -1.48
CA ASP A 399 8.33 -8.29 -1.20
C ASP A 399 9.25 -7.32 -0.44
N PHE A 400 10.39 -7.80 0.08
CA PHE A 400 11.39 -6.99 0.79
C PHE A 400 12.79 -7.60 0.69
N TYR A 401 13.83 -6.82 1.01
CA TYR A 401 15.20 -7.30 1.16
C TYR A 401 15.51 -7.56 2.63
N SER A 402 16.30 -8.60 2.88
CA SER A 402 16.80 -8.90 4.23
C SER A 402 18.32 -9.00 4.20
N LEU A 403 18.98 -8.01 4.79
CA LEU A 403 20.43 -7.89 4.81
C LEU A 403 20.94 -8.11 6.23
N VAL A 404 21.98 -8.92 6.36
CA VAL A 404 22.74 -9.03 7.61
C VAL A 404 23.98 -8.16 7.51
N ILE A 405 24.02 -7.14 8.36
CA ILE A 405 25.10 -6.15 8.42
C ILE A 405 25.83 -6.35 9.74
N VAL A 406 27.15 -6.48 9.68
CA VAL A 406 28.03 -6.48 10.85
C VAL A 406 28.42 -5.05 11.15
N THR A 407 28.31 -4.64 12.41
CA THR A 407 28.76 -3.33 12.91
C THR A 407 29.70 -3.53 14.08
N TYR A 408 30.92 -3.00 13.94
CA TYR A 408 31.85 -2.81 15.04
C TYR A 408 31.47 -1.53 15.77
N LYS A 409 31.35 -1.61 17.10
CA LYS A 409 31.05 -0.50 18.01
C LYS A 409 32.31 -0.21 18.82
N GLY A 410 33.18 0.62 18.25
CA GLY A 410 34.53 0.79 18.77
C GLY A 410 35.39 -0.45 18.52
N ASP A 411 36.31 -0.72 19.45
CA ASP A 411 37.33 -1.77 19.29
C ASP A 411 37.01 -3.07 20.04
N HIS A 412 35.99 -3.07 20.91
CA HIS A 412 35.70 -4.18 21.82
C HIS A 412 34.32 -4.79 21.67
N GLU A 413 33.47 -4.23 20.82
CA GLU A 413 32.12 -4.75 20.59
C GLU A 413 31.85 -4.88 19.10
N MET A 414 31.19 -5.98 18.73
CA MET A 414 30.62 -6.12 17.39
C MET A 414 29.28 -6.85 17.42
N GLU A 415 28.45 -6.58 16.43
CA GLU A 415 27.18 -7.27 16.27
C GLU A 415 26.82 -7.50 14.81
N SER A 416 26.06 -8.56 14.54
CA SER A 416 25.30 -8.68 13.29
C SER A 416 23.85 -8.31 13.53
N THR A 417 23.34 -7.46 12.66
CA THR A 417 21.93 -7.05 12.66
C THR A 417 21.26 -7.56 11.40
N LEU A 418 20.17 -8.31 11.56
CA LEU A 418 19.24 -8.61 10.50
C LEU A 418 18.37 -7.38 10.26
N ILE A 419 18.42 -6.83 9.06
CA ILE A 419 17.70 -5.62 8.69
C ILE A 419 16.81 -5.88 7.48
N ASN A 420 15.52 -5.62 7.64
CA ASN A 420 14.54 -5.71 6.56
C ASN A 420 14.33 -4.33 5.93
N TYR A 421 14.44 -4.27 4.60
CA TYR A 421 14.21 -3.06 3.80
C TYR A 421 13.14 -3.31 2.76
N SER A 422 12.33 -2.31 2.44
CA SER A 422 11.43 -2.43 1.31
C SER A 422 12.19 -2.46 -0.02
N LEU A 423 11.49 -2.76 -1.11
CA LEU A 423 12.10 -2.84 -2.45
C LEU A 423 12.69 -1.51 -2.97
N ASN A 424 12.36 -0.39 -2.33
CA ASN A 424 12.94 0.92 -2.60
C ASN A 424 14.11 1.30 -1.65
N GLY A 425 14.48 0.41 -0.73
CA GLY A 425 15.56 0.63 0.23
C GLY A 425 15.15 1.40 1.49
N LYS A 426 13.85 1.52 1.78
CA LYS A 426 13.37 2.08 3.05
C LYS A 426 13.49 1.04 4.17
N LEU A 427 14.11 1.40 5.30
CA LEU A 427 14.15 0.55 6.51
C LEU A 427 12.72 0.21 6.96
N ILE A 428 12.44 -1.09 7.10
CA ILE A 428 11.16 -1.62 7.62
C ILE A 428 11.31 -1.93 9.11
N ASP A 429 12.26 -2.79 9.45
CA ASP A 429 12.49 -3.31 10.80
C ASP A 429 13.89 -3.92 10.93
N TYR A 430 14.36 -4.16 12.15
CA TYR A 430 15.67 -4.77 12.38
C TYR A 430 15.74 -5.52 13.72
N LYS A 431 16.69 -6.46 13.83
CA LYS A 431 16.99 -7.17 15.08
C LYS A 431 18.47 -7.59 15.12
N THR A 432 19.12 -7.38 16.26
CA THR A 432 20.46 -7.95 16.52
C THR A 432 20.34 -9.46 16.64
N ILE A 433 21.16 -10.18 15.88
CA ILE A 433 21.11 -11.64 15.72
C ILE A 433 22.42 -12.32 16.11
N SER A 434 23.49 -11.55 16.25
CA SER A 434 24.70 -11.95 16.96
C SER A 434 25.38 -10.73 17.55
N TYR A 435 26.13 -10.93 18.62
CA TYR A 435 26.84 -9.91 19.37
C TYR A 435 28.05 -10.57 20.03
N ASP A 436 29.15 -9.84 20.13
CA ASP A 436 30.36 -10.27 20.80
C ASP A 436 31.03 -9.07 21.47
N GLU A 437 31.39 -9.23 22.73
CA GLU A 437 32.03 -8.23 23.59
C GLU A 437 33.33 -8.83 24.12
N ILE A 438 34.45 -8.14 23.92
CA ILE A 438 35.80 -8.67 24.19
C ILE A 438 36.64 -7.80 25.13
N ALA A 439 36.09 -6.70 25.68
CA ALA A 439 36.78 -5.97 26.74
C ALA A 439 36.80 -6.79 28.04
N GLU A 440 35.66 -7.36 28.42
CA GLU A 440 35.52 -8.25 29.59
C GLU A 440 35.21 -9.70 29.18
N GLY A 441 34.66 -9.91 27.98
CA GLY A 441 34.34 -11.26 27.47
C GLY A 441 33.04 -11.83 28.05
N TRP A 442 32.14 -10.97 28.53
CA TRP A 442 31.01 -11.40 29.36
C TRP A 442 29.75 -11.72 28.57
N ALA A 443 29.58 -11.17 27.37
CA ALA A 443 28.30 -11.24 26.67
C ALA A 443 28.45 -11.67 25.22
N ARG A 444 27.57 -12.57 24.78
CA ARG A 444 27.48 -13.02 23.39
C ARG A 444 26.04 -13.28 22.99
N ILE A 445 25.73 -13.07 21.72
CA ILE A 445 24.45 -13.46 21.12
C ILE A 445 24.72 -14.37 19.94
N GLU A 446 23.95 -15.45 19.83
CA GLU A 446 23.92 -16.33 18.67
C GLU A 446 22.49 -16.56 18.21
N SER A 447 22.30 -16.87 16.93
CA SER A 447 20.95 -17.12 16.41
C SER A 447 20.85 -18.25 15.41
N LYS A 448 19.69 -18.89 15.44
CA LYS A 448 19.20 -19.77 14.38
C LYS A 448 18.09 -19.07 13.60
N ILE A 449 18.24 -19.07 12.29
CA ILE A 449 17.38 -18.35 11.36
C ILE A 449 16.73 -19.37 10.40
N ASP A 450 15.43 -19.57 10.56
CA ASP A 450 14.57 -20.42 9.72
C ASP A 450 13.71 -19.55 8.78
N LYS A 451 12.89 -20.16 7.91
CA LYS A 451 12.12 -19.44 6.86
C LYS A 451 11.13 -18.40 7.40
N ASP A 452 10.56 -18.65 8.57
CA ASP A 452 9.52 -17.81 9.19
C ASP A 452 9.78 -17.53 10.69
N LYS A 453 10.84 -18.13 11.25
CA LYS A 453 11.18 -18.07 12.67
C LYS A 453 12.65 -17.69 12.87
N LEU A 454 12.90 -16.84 13.84
CA LEU A 454 14.22 -16.49 14.35
C LEU A 454 14.28 -16.90 15.83
N THR A 455 15.33 -17.62 16.20
CA THR A 455 15.62 -18.01 17.58
C THR A 455 16.94 -17.36 17.97
N ILE A 456 16.92 -16.55 19.02
CA ILE A 456 18.10 -15.84 19.54
C ILE A 456 18.43 -16.42 20.90
N THR A 457 19.71 -16.68 21.13
CA THR A 457 20.25 -17.11 22.42
C THR A 457 21.20 -16.03 22.91
N ASP A 458 20.81 -15.33 23.96
CA ASP A 458 21.63 -14.37 24.68
C ASP A 458 22.41 -15.13 25.76
N ILE A 459 23.74 -15.02 25.74
CA ILE A 459 24.66 -15.74 26.60
C ILE A 459 25.41 -14.73 27.45
N LEU A 460 25.37 -14.90 28.77
CA LEU A 460 26.09 -14.08 29.73
C LEU A 460 26.97 -14.95 30.63
N TRP A 461 28.24 -14.61 30.74
CA TRP A 461 29.19 -15.23 31.65
C TRP A 461 29.47 -14.28 32.81
N THR A 462 28.82 -14.51 33.95
CA THR A 462 29.15 -13.87 35.23
C THR A 462 29.89 -14.88 36.11
N ASP A 463 29.26 -15.36 37.20
CA ASP A 463 29.79 -16.45 38.02
C ASP A 463 29.54 -17.81 37.35
N ASP A 464 28.36 -17.98 36.75
CA ASP A 464 27.94 -19.13 35.96
C ASP A 464 27.43 -18.68 34.58
N LYS A 465 27.49 -19.58 33.59
CA LYS A 465 26.93 -19.31 32.25
C LYS A 465 25.41 -19.27 32.31
N GLN A 466 24.83 -18.15 31.90
CA GLN A 466 23.39 -17.95 31.78
C GLN A 466 22.98 -17.85 30.30
N GLU A 467 21.87 -18.49 29.93
CA GLU A 467 21.32 -18.44 28.58
C GLU A 467 19.84 -18.04 28.61
N GLU A 468 19.48 -17.02 27.84
CA GLU A 468 18.10 -16.63 27.58
C GLU A 468 17.76 -16.90 26.10
N ILE A 469 16.65 -17.59 25.84
CA ILE A 469 16.20 -17.88 24.48
C ILE A 469 14.94 -17.08 24.17
N THR A 470 15.01 -16.26 23.12
CA THR A 470 13.89 -15.48 22.61
C THR A 470 13.51 -15.90 21.19
N TYR A 471 12.21 -15.82 20.86
CA TYR A 471 11.68 -16.23 19.57
C TYR A 471 11.02 -15.04 18.85
N PHE A 472 11.24 -14.97 17.54
CA PHE A 472 10.63 -13.96 16.68
C PHE A 472 10.06 -14.59 15.42
N LYS A 473 8.99 -13.99 14.90
CA LYS A 473 8.41 -14.28 13.60
C LYS A 473 8.73 -13.17 12.62
N ILE A 474 9.10 -13.53 11.39
CA ILE A 474 9.23 -12.57 10.29
C ILE A 474 7.90 -12.52 9.55
N ALA A 475 7.19 -11.41 9.68
CA ALA A 475 5.90 -11.20 9.04
C ALA A 475 6.04 -10.96 7.53
N SER A 476 4.96 -11.18 6.77
CA SER A 476 4.93 -10.99 5.31
C SER A 476 5.22 -9.54 4.87
N ASN A 477 5.00 -8.57 5.76
CA ASN A 477 5.34 -7.16 5.54
C ASN A 477 6.76 -6.78 5.99
N GLY A 478 7.59 -7.75 6.39
CA GLY A 478 8.96 -7.55 6.82
C GLY A 478 9.14 -7.14 8.28
N LYS A 479 8.08 -7.02 9.09
CA LYS A 479 8.22 -6.77 10.54
C LYS A 479 8.73 -8.01 11.27
N ILE A 480 9.54 -7.79 12.30
CA ILE A 480 10.10 -8.83 13.18
C ILE A 480 9.34 -8.75 14.51
N ILE A 481 8.50 -9.75 14.78
CA ILE A 481 7.56 -9.72 15.90
C ILE A 481 7.98 -10.78 16.92
N GLN A 482 8.21 -10.39 18.17
CA GLN A 482 8.49 -11.33 19.25
C GLN A 482 7.27 -12.23 19.49
N ILE A 483 7.51 -13.52 19.67
CA ILE A 483 6.47 -14.52 19.95
C ILE A 483 6.85 -15.34 21.18
N THR A 484 5.85 -15.82 21.90
CA THR A 484 6.04 -16.81 22.97
C THR A 484 6.26 -18.19 22.36
N LYS A 485 6.92 -19.07 23.12
CA LYS A 485 7.32 -20.42 22.68
C LYS A 485 6.16 -21.27 22.17
#